data_AF-A0A6B3NKC2-F1
#
_entry.id   AF-A0A6B3NKC2-F1
#
_cell.length_a   1.000
_cell.length_b   1.000
_cell.length_c   1.000
_cell.angle_alpha   90.00
_cell.angle_beta   90.00
_cell.angle_gamma   90.00
#
_symmetry.space_group_name_H-M   'P 1'
#
loop_
_entity.id
_entity.type
_entity.pdbx_description
1 polymer ?
#
loop_
_entity_poly.entity_id
_entity_poly.type
_entity_poly.pdbx_seq_one_letter_code
_entity_poly.pdbx_strand_id
1 'polypeptide(L)'
;MKTTSEGQVNILASKLEAKTGINLTLSGTIEQVDGLLHLKLRDSTLLRLSQEPLDVPTDFRRWQVIPSTDSTGEISSVKIVSSEQLSPQQTKKASEDKCDLVGRVVQLGKKGQFVRFKVQRPGEKTLKPTLLNPDPRMKEGQIWQISARLQGRSLRIEYAAPISGNALAS
;
A
#
# COMPACT_ATOMS: atom_id res chain seq x y z
N MET A 1 -15.67 12.41 39.12
CA MET A 1 -14.59 12.60 38.13
C MET A 1 -15.19 12.50 36.74
N LYS A 2 -15.33 13.64 36.04
CA LYS A 2 -15.86 13.68 34.67
C LYS A 2 -14.72 13.38 33.70
N THR A 3 -14.66 12.17 33.17
CA THR A 3 -13.84 11.87 31.99
C THR A 3 -14.53 12.54 30.80
N THR A 4 -13.98 13.67 30.36
CA THR A 4 -14.45 14.41 29.18
C THR A 4 -14.42 13.51 27.94
N SER A 5 -15.42 13.68 27.07
CA SER A 5 -15.60 12.99 25.79
C SER A 5 -14.34 13.02 24.91
N GLU A 6 -13.53 14.07 25.01
CA GLU A 6 -12.26 14.23 24.28
C GLU A 6 -11.22 13.15 24.62
N GLY A 7 -11.15 12.70 25.88
CA GLY A 7 -10.21 11.67 26.32
C GLY A 7 -10.54 10.29 25.73
N GLN A 8 -11.83 9.97 25.58
CA GLN A 8 -12.28 8.72 24.98
C GLN A 8 -12.13 8.71 23.45
N VAL A 9 -12.38 9.85 22.79
CA VAL A 9 -12.18 10.01 21.34
C VAL A 9 -10.71 9.79 20.97
N ASN A 10 -9.77 10.32 21.76
CA ASN A 10 -8.33 10.13 21.53
C ASN A 10 -7.87 8.67 21.73
N ILE A 11 -8.44 7.95 22.70
CA ILE A 11 -8.12 6.52 22.93
C ILE A 11 -8.69 5.63 21.82
N LEU A 12 -9.88 5.94 21.31
CA LEU A 12 -10.49 5.20 20.20
C LEU A 12 -9.78 5.48 18.87
N ALA A 13 -9.41 6.74 18.62
CA ALA A 13 -8.65 7.12 17.44
C ALA A 13 -7.29 6.43 17.41
N SER A 14 -6.57 6.38 18.53
CA SER A 14 -5.27 5.69 18.64
C SER A 14 -5.38 4.17 18.52
N LYS A 15 -6.43 3.53 19.06
CA LYS A 15 -6.69 2.09 18.87
C LYS A 15 -7.06 1.73 17.42
N LEU A 16 -7.78 2.59 16.70
CA LEU A 16 -8.12 2.35 15.30
C LEU A 16 -6.94 2.64 14.37
N GLU A 17 -6.08 3.60 14.74
CA GLU A 17 -4.80 3.86 14.07
C GLU A 17 -3.80 2.73 14.25
N ALA A 18 -3.82 2.01 15.38
CA ALA A 18 -3.00 0.81 15.57
C ALA A 18 -3.31 -0.34 14.59
N LYS A 19 -4.46 -0.28 13.89
CA LYS A 19 -4.84 -1.25 12.86
C LYS A 19 -4.37 -0.86 11.46
N THR A 20 -3.75 0.31 11.26
CA THR A 20 -3.28 0.70 9.93
C THR A 20 -2.01 -0.02 9.56
N GLY A 21 -1.91 -0.37 8.28
CA GLY A 21 -0.77 -1.10 7.73
C GLY A 21 -0.87 -1.17 6.22
N ILE A 22 0.24 -1.50 5.59
CA ILE A 22 0.30 -1.79 4.16
C ILE A 22 1.24 -2.95 3.94
N ASN A 23 0.81 -3.90 3.13
CA ASN A 23 1.60 -5.00 2.66
C ASN A 23 1.46 -5.08 1.14
N LEU A 24 2.49 -4.59 0.43
CA LEU A 24 2.59 -4.75 -1.03
C LEU A 24 3.63 -5.81 -1.33
N THR A 25 3.18 -6.86 -2.00
CA THR A 25 4.02 -7.98 -2.43
C THR A 25 4.06 -8.02 -3.95
N LEU A 26 5.26 -7.97 -4.52
CA LEU A 26 5.52 -7.98 -5.96
C LEU A 26 6.44 -9.14 -6.33
N SER A 27 6.22 -9.76 -7.49
CA SER A 27 7.06 -10.88 -7.95
C SER A 27 7.86 -10.50 -9.19
N GLY A 28 9.18 -10.55 -9.09
CA GLY A 28 10.05 -10.02 -10.14
C GLY A 28 11.54 -10.28 -9.92
N THR A 29 12.34 -9.76 -10.83
CA THR A 29 13.81 -9.73 -10.77
C THR A 29 14.30 -8.31 -10.62
N ILE A 30 15.49 -8.12 -10.08
CA ILE A 30 16.15 -6.81 -10.09
C ILE A 30 17.10 -6.74 -11.28
N GLU A 31 16.96 -5.68 -12.05
CA GLU A 31 17.85 -5.37 -13.18
C GLU A 31 18.29 -3.91 -13.15
N GLN A 32 19.43 -3.63 -13.79
CA GLN A 32 19.95 -2.27 -13.94
C GLN A 32 19.57 -1.74 -15.33
N VAL A 33 18.95 -0.57 -15.36
CA VAL A 33 18.54 0.13 -16.59
C VAL A 33 19.01 1.57 -16.47
N ASP A 34 19.82 2.03 -17.43
CA ASP A 34 20.43 3.37 -17.46
C ASP A 34 21.13 3.75 -16.15
N GLY A 35 21.85 2.79 -15.56
CA GLY A 35 22.59 2.95 -14.31
C GLY A 35 21.74 2.86 -13.04
N LEU A 36 20.41 2.75 -13.15
CA LEU A 36 19.49 2.70 -12.00
C LEU A 36 18.91 1.30 -11.81
N LEU A 37 18.80 0.86 -10.56
CA LEU A 37 18.15 -0.40 -10.23
C LEU A 37 16.62 -0.32 -10.34
N HIS A 38 16.05 -1.33 -10.99
CA HIS A 38 14.61 -1.49 -11.19
C HIS A 38 14.19 -2.89 -10.75
N LEU A 39 13.02 -2.97 -10.11
CA LEU A 39 12.28 -4.21 -9.98
C LEU A 39 11.48 -4.42 -11.27
N LYS A 40 11.86 -5.44 -12.04
CA LYS A 40 11.14 -5.89 -13.23
C LYS A 40 10.15 -6.97 -12.89
N LEU A 41 8.90 -6.68 -13.19
CA LEU A 41 7.78 -7.60 -12.99
C LEU A 41 7.57 -8.48 -14.21
N ARG A 42 6.69 -9.47 -14.09
CA ARG A 42 6.41 -10.44 -15.16
C ARG A 42 5.79 -9.83 -16.41
N ASP A 43 4.98 -8.79 -16.22
CA ASP A 43 4.37 -8.03 -17.30
C ASP A 43 5.35 -7.04 -17.95
N SER A 44 6.64 -7.13 -17.61
CA SER A 44 7.72 -6.21 -18.03
C SER A 44 7.60 -4.80 -17.47
N THR A 45 6.69 -4.55 -16.52
CA THR A 45 6.67 -3.28 -15.78
C THR A 45 7.98 -3.12 -15.00
N LEU A 46 8.60 -1.94 -15.12
CA LEU A 46 9.82 -1.57 -14.41
C LEU A 46 9.52 -0.56 -13.29
N LEU A 47 9.75 -0.93 -12.04
CA LEU A 47 9.59 -0.03 -10.91
C LEU A 47 10.96 0.35 -10.34
N ARG A 48 11.32 1.64 -10.43
CA ARG A 48 12.62 2.13 -9.93
C ARG A 48 12.75 1.87 -8.44
N LEU A 49 13.91 1.38 -8.00
CA LEU A 49 14.20 1.28 -6.58
C LEU A 49 14.52 2.67 -6.01
N SER A 50 13.98 2.99 -4.83
CA SER A 50 14.26 4.27 -4.16
C SER A 50 15.63 4.31 -3.48
N GLN A 51 16.22 3.14 -3.23
CA GLN A 51 17.49 2.95 -2.57
C GLN A 51 18.17 1.76 -3.23
N GLU A 52 19.48 1.87 -3.47
CA GLU A 52 20.30 0.75 -3.92
C GLU A 52 20.62 -0.13 -2.71
N PRO A 53 20.12 -1.37 -2.65
CA PRO A 53 20.50 -2.26 -1.57
C PRO A 53 21.92 -2.80 -1.82
N LEU A 54 22.70 -2.94 -0.74
CA LEU A 54 24.13 -3.29 -0.80
C LEU A 54 24.41 -4.69 -1.34
N ASP A 55 23.42 -5.60 -1.31
CA ASP A 55 23.53 -6.98 -1.79
C ASP A 55 22.15 -7.45 -2.24
N VAL A 56 21.80 -7.16 -3.49
CA VAL A 56 20.50 -7.57 -4.02
C VAL A 56 20.62 -8.82 -4.86
N PRO A 57 19.91 -9.89 -4.48
CA PRO A 57 19.71 -11.01 -5.37
C PRO A 57 19.04 -10.56 -6.68
N THR A 58 19.62 -10.97 -7.81
CA THR A 58 19.09 -10.68 -9.16
C THR A 58 18.15 -11.77 -9.68
N ASP A 59 17.99 -12.86 -8.93
CA ASP A 59 17.08 -13.96 -9.24
C ASP A 59 15.60 -13.58 -9.02
N PHE A 60 14.71 -14.39 -9.60
CA PHE A 60 13.28 -14.15 -9.50
C PHE A 60 12.79 -14.44 -8.07
N ARG A 61 12.22 -13.44 -7.41
CA ARG A 61 11.76 -13.52 -6.02
C ARG A 61 10.42 -12.86 -5.83
N ARG A 62 9.84 -13.12 -4.66
CA ARG A 62 8.75 -12.35 -4.11
C ARG A 62 9.33 -11.27 -3.20
N TRP A 63 9.00 -10.02 -3.49
CA TRP A 63 9.51 -8.83 -2.83
C TRP A 63 8.39 -8.20 -2.02
N GLN A 64 8.62 -8.01 -0.72
CA GLN A 64 7.81 -7.09 0.05
C GLN A 64 8.37 -5.69 -0.16
N VAL A 65 7.51 -4.76 -0.58
CA VAL A 65 7.93 -3.40 -0.91
C VAL A 65 7.03 -2.34 -0.29
N ILE A 66 7.56 -1.12 -0.22
CA ILE A 66 6.81 0.09 0.11
C ILE A 66 6.73 0.94 -1.17
N PRO A 67 5.53 1.19 -1.71
CA PRO A 67 5.38 2.04 -2.89
C PRO A 67 5.47 3.52 -2.51
N SER A 68 6.09 4.31 -3.38
CA SER A 68 5.95 5.75 -3.43
C SER A 68 5.10 6.09 -4.64
N THR A 69 3.90 6.62 -4.40
CA THR A 69 2.97 7.03 -5.45
C THR A 69 2.93 8.54 -5.58
N ASP A 70 2.77 9.03 -6.79
CA ASP A 70 2.54 10.44 -7.06
C ASP A 70 1.06 10.84 -6.90
N SER A 71 0.71 12.03 -7.38
CA SER A 71 -0.66 12.56 -7.36
C SER A 71 -1.60 11.93 -8.40
N THR A 72 -1.06 11.21 -9.38
CA THR A 72 -1.83 10.52 -10.43
C THR A 72 -2.16 9.09 -10.03
N GLY A 73 -1.51 8.55 -8.99
CA GLY A 73 -1.66 7.16 -8.57
C GLY A 73 -0.66 6.21 -9.23
N GLU A 74 0.32 6.73 -9.96
CA GLU A 74 1.45 5.97 -10.46
C GLU A 74 2.53 5.80 -9.38
N ILE A 75 3.12 4.61 -9.35
CA ILE A 75 4.28 4.30 -8.52
C ILE A 75 5.52 4.90 -9.18
N SER A 76 6.09 5.93 -8.57
CA SER A 76 7.34 6.54 -9.02
C SER A 76 8.56 5.70 -8.63
N SER A 77 8.48 5.03 -7.48
CA SER A 77 9.54 4.16 -6.97
C SER A 77 9.02 3.20 -5.91
N VAL A 78 9.79 2.14 -5.65
CA VAL A 78 9.56 1.19 -4.57
C VAL A 78 10.78 1.08 -3.66
N LYS A 79 10.55 0.92 -2.36
CA LYS A 79 11.59 0.52 -1.41
C LYS A 79 11.42 -0.95 -1.07
N ILE A 80 12.48 -1.75 -1.19
CA ILE A 80 12.47 -3.14 -0.75
C ILE A 80 12.53 -3.20 0.77
N VAL A 81 11.67 -4.03 1.35
CA VAL A 81 11.61 -4.32 2.78
C VAL A 81 12.19 -5.70 3.07
N SER A 82 11.78 -6.69 2.29
CA SER A 82 12.23 -8.08 2.44
C SER A 82 12.07 -8.82 1.11
N SER A 83 12.67 -10.01 1.03
CA SER A 83 12.51 -10.90 -0.12
C SER A 83 12.32 -12.34 0.33
N GLU A 84 11.56 -13.10 -0.44
CA GLU A 84 11.34 -14.53 -0.30
C GLU A 84 11.72 -15.22 -1.61
N GLN A 85 12.59 -16.22 -1.54
CA GLN A 85 12.91 -17.05 -2.68
C GLN A 85 11.74 -18.01 -2.93
N LEU A 86 11.21 -17.99 -4.16
CA LEU A 86 10.10 -18.86 -4.54
C LEU A 86 10.64 -20.18 -5.10
N SER A 87 10.03 -21.30 -4.70
CA SER A 87 10.27 -22.59 -5.35
C SER A 87 9.79 -22.56 -6.82
N PRO A 88 10.29 -23.43 -7.71
CA PRO A 88 9.87 -23.46 -9.11
C PRO A 88 8.35 -23.63 -9.31
N GLN A 89 7.68 -24.37 -8.41
CA GLN A 89 6.23 -24.54 -8.43
C GLN A 89 5.50 -23.25 -8.01
N GLN A 90 6.00 -22.56 -6.98
CA GLN A 90 5.48 -21.27 -6.55
C GLN A 90 5.72 -20.19 -7.59
N THR A 91 6.83 -20.21 -8.32
CA THR A 91 7.08 -19.29 -9.44
C THR A 91 5.99 -19.47 -10.50
N LYS A 92 5.66 -20.69 -10.93
CA LYS A 92 4.58 -20.91 -11.91
C LYS A 92 3.20 -20.45 -11.41
N LYS A 93 2.95 -20.54 -10.09
CA LYS A 93 1.68 -20.20 -9.45
C LYS A 93 1.69 -18.85 -8.73
N ALA A 94 2.75 -18.04 -8.86
CA ALA A 94 2.90 -16.82 -8.07
C ALA A 94 1.73 -15.90 -8.39
N SER A 95 0.74 -15.93 -7.50
CA SER A 95 -0.51 -15.21 -7.64
C SER A 95 -0.21 -13.74 -7.42
N GLU A 96 -0.63 -12.97 -8.41
CA GLU A 96 -0.93 -11.53 -8.46
C GLU A 96 -0.16 -10.61 -7.52
N ASP A 97 0.52 -9.64 -8.12
CA ASP A 97 1.13 -8.50 -7.45
C ASP A 97 0.05 -7.71 -6.68
N LYS A 98 -0.02 -7.94 -5.36
CA LYS A 98 -1.13 -7.55 -4.51
C LYS A 98 -0.69 -6.59 -3.40
N CYS A 99 -1.56 -5.62 -3.12
CA CYS A 99 -1.46 -4.69 -2.01
C CYS A 99 -2.64 -4.91 -1.07
N ASP A 100 -2.37 -5.28 0.18
CA ASP A 100 -3.36 -5.22 1.26
C ASP A 100 -3.06 -4.02 2.14
N LEU A 101 -4.07 -3.19 2.39
CA LEU A 101 -3.92 -1.92 3.09
C LEU A 101 -5.06 -1.70 4.06
N VAL A 102 -4.72 -1.21 5.26
CA VAL A 102 -5.66 -0.56 6.17
C VAL A 102 -5.18 0.87 6.38
N GLY A 103 -6.03 1.84 6.06
CA GLY A 103 -5.64 3.24 6.11
C GLY A 103 -6.82 4.19 6.26
N ARG A 104 -6.53 5.40 6.73
CA ARG A 104 -7.52 6.49 6.79
C ARG A 104 -7.59 7.20 5.45
N VAL A 105 -8.78 7.39 4.89
CA VAL A 105 -8.99 8.23 3.70
C VAL A 105 -8.64 9.67 4.07
N VAL A 106 -7.70 10.29 3.35
CA VAL A 106 -7.31 11.69 3.57
C VAL A 106 -7.60 12.59 2.39
N GLN A 107 -7.86 12.02 1.22
CA GLN A 107 -8.22 12.77 0.03
C GLN A 107 -8.95 11.86 -0.94
N LEU A 108 -10.03 12.36 -1.54
CA LEU A 108 -10.67 11.75 -2.70
C LEU A 108 -10.39 12.61 -3.94
N GLY A 109 -9.98 11.96 -5.02
CA GLY A 109 -9.79 12.62 -6.31
C GLY A 109 -11.11 13.15 -6.89
N LYS A 110 -11.02 14.16 -7.75
CA LYS A 110 -12.19 14.67 -8.48
C LYS A 110 -12.89 13.52 -9.21
N LYS A 111 -14.22 13.47 -9.12
CA LYS A 111 -15.07 12.41 -9.71
C LYS A 111 -14.74 10.99 -9.22
N GLY A 112 -14.07 10.82 -8.08
CA GLY A 112 -13.75 9.50 -7.53
C GLY A 112 -12.74 8.72 -8.38
N GLN A 113 -11.81 9.41 -9.07
CA GLN A 113 -10.79 8.75 -9.90
C GLN A 113 -9.72 8.03 -9.07
N PHE A 114 -9.38 8.61 -7.92
CA PHE A 114 -8.38 8.06 -7.00
C PHE A 114 -8.76 8.33 -5.54
N VAL A 115 -8.10 7.63 -4.64
CA VAL A 115 -8.15 7.88 -3.19
C VAL A 115 -6.75 7.89 -2.63
N ARG A 116 -6.47 8.84 -1.73
CA ARG A 116 -5.24 8.86 -0.96
C ARG A 116 -5.52 8.41 0.46
N PHE A 117 -4.74 7.44 0.92
CA PHE A 117 -4.79 6.97 2.30
C PHE A 117 -3.68 7.63 3.13
N LYS A 118 -3.88 7.70 4.44
CA LYS A 118 -2.83 7.85 5.45
C LYS A 118 -2.70 6.52 6.17
N VAL A 119 -1.54 5.89 6.04
CA VAL A 119 -1.21 4.61 6.66
C VAL A 119 -0.13 4.88 7.71
N GLN A 120 -0.49 4.74 8.98
CA GLN A 120 0.49 4.82 10.06
C GLN A 120 1.18 3.48 10.22
N ARG A 121 2.45 3.52 10.59
CA ARG A 121 3.27 2.34 10.83
C ARG A 121 4.04 2.59 12.11
N PRO A 122 3.80 1.84 13.20
CA PRO A 122 4.44 2.09 14.49
C PRO A 122 5.97 2.12 14.36
N GLY A 123 6.62 3.17 14.88
CA GLY A 123 8.07 3.33 14.77
C GLY A 123 8.60 3.70 13.38
N GLU A 124 7.73 3.86 12.39
CA GLU A 124 8.11 4.11 11.00
C GLU A 124 7.43 5.34 10.41
N LYS A 125 7.95 5.80 9.26
CA LYS A 125 7.36 6.92 8.51
C LYS A 125 5.93 6.59 8.09
N THR A 126 5.01 7.52 8.33
CA THR A 126 3.64 7.47 7.79
C THR A 126 3.66 7.50 6.27
N LEU A 127 2.93 6.58 5.64
CA LEU A 127 2.80 6.51 4.19
C LEU A 127 1.50 7.17 3.73
N LYS A 128 1.54 7.71 2.52
CA LYS A 128 0.36 8.31 1.90
C LYS A 128 0.10 7.80 0.47
N PRO A 129 -0.13 6.49 0.30
CA PRO A 129 -0.31 5.90 -1.02
C PRO A 129 -1.61 6.38 -1.67
N THR A 130 -1.53 6.57 -2.98
CA THR A 130 -2.65 6.91 -3.86
C THR A 130 -3.05 5.66 -4.62
N LEU A 131 -4.32 5.26 -4.51
CA LEU A 131 -4.88 4.09 -5.19
C LEU A 131 -5.98 4.54 -6.14
N LEU A 132 -6.18 3.78 -7.21
CA LEU A 132 -7.21 4.02 -8.21
C LEU A 132 -8.46 3.17 -7.94
N ASN A 133 -9.58 3.57 -8.56
CA ASN A 133 -10.87 2.90 -8.46
C ASN A 133 -11.45 2.85 -7.02
N PRO A 134 -11.54 3.99 -6.30
CA PRO A 134 -12.10 4.02 -4.96
C PRO A 134 -13.55 3.54 -4.92
N ASP A 135 -13.94 2.92 -3.80
CA ASP A 135 -15.35 2.62 -3.54
C ASP A 135 -16.14 3.94 -3.42
N PRO A 136 -17.28 4.09 -4.12
CA PRO A 136 -18.05 5.33 -4.15
C PRO A 136 -18.61 5.74 -2.77
N ARG A 137 -18.63 4.83 -1.79
CA ARG A 137 -19.09 5.10 -0.41
C ARG A 137 -17.99 5.67 0.48
N MET A 138 -16.74 5.72 0.03
CA MET A 138 -15.63 6.28 0.79
C MET A 138 -15.86 7.76 1.09
N LYS A 139 -15.53 8.17 2.32
CA LYS A 139 -15.49 9.56 2.75
C LYS A 139 -14.18 9.85 3.47
N GLU A 140 -13.71 11.09 3.35
CA GLU A 140 -12.53 11.55 4.09
C GLU A 140 -12.71 11.35 5.61
N GLY A 141 -11.62 10.99 6.29
CA GLY A 141 -11.61 10.66 7.71
C GLY A 141 -11.94 9.21 8.05
N GLN A 142 -12.59 8.46 7.16
CA GLN A 142 -12.94 7.05 7.41
C GLN A 142 -11.73 6.12 7.30
N ILE A 143 -11.74 5.03 8.07
CA ILE A 143 -10.73 3.96 7.96
C ILE A 143 -11.31 2.81 7.15
N TRP A 144 -10.54 2.33 6.18
CA TRP A 144 -10.95 1.29 5.25
C TRP A 144 -9.91 0.19 5.19
N GLN A 145 -10.40 -1.03 5.00
CA GLN A 145 -9.62 -2.19 4.60
C GLN A 145 -9.74 -2.35 3.09
N ILE A 146 -8.60 -2.48 2.43
CA ILE A 146 -8.46 -2.48 0.98
C ILE A 146 -7.62 -3.68 0.56
N SER A 147 -8.04 -4.35 -0.51
CA SER A 147 -7.18 -5.18 -1.33
C SER A 147 -7.13 -4.59 -2.73
N ALA A 148 -5.92 -4.37 -3.22
CA ALA A 148 -5.65 -3.81 -4.54
C ALA A 148 -4.66 -4.69 -5.29
N ARG A 149 -4.73 -4.63 -6.62
CA ARG A 149 -3.78 -5.29 -7.51
C ARG A 149 -2.98 -4.25 -8.27
N LEU A 150 -1.71 -4.56 -8.52
CA LEU A 150 -0.90 -3.75 -9.42
C LEU A 150 -1.33 -3.99 -10.86
N GLN A 151 -1.60 -2.92 -11.60
CA GLN A 151 -1.84 -2.94 -13.04
C GLN A 151 -0.95 -1.89 -13.69
N GLY A 152 0.04 -2.33 -14.46
CA GLY A 152 1.12 -1.45 -14.90
C GLY A 152 1.81 -0.81 -13.70
N ARG A 153 1.80 0.52 -13.64
CA ARG A 153 2.44 1.28 -12.54
C ARG A 153 1.48 1.70 -11.43
N SER A 154 0.22 1.27 -11.43
CA SER A 154 -0.78 1.77 -10.48
C SER A 154 -1.44 0.66 -9.67
N LEU A 155 -1.75 0.97 -8.41
CA LEU A 155 -2.54 0.09 -7.55
C LEU A 155 -4.02 0.38 -7.75
N ARG A 156 -4.77 -0.63 -8.19
CA ARG A 156 -6.21 -0.56 -8.41
C ARG A 156 -6.95 -1.38 -7.38
N ILE A 157 -7.91 -0.73 -6.72
CA ILE A 157 -8.74 -1.36 -5.70
C ILE A 157 -9.65 -2.40 -6.34
N GLU A 158 -9.62 -3.61 -5.79
CA GLU A 158 -10.48 -4.73 -6.18
C GLU A 158 -11.47 -5.08 -5.07
N TYR A 159 -11.09 -4.84 -3.81
CA TYR A 159 -11.96 -4.98 -2.66
C TYR A 159 -11.76 -3.81 -1.70
N ALA A 160 -12.87 -3.30 -1.17
CA ALA A 160 -12.88 -2.25 -0.18
C ALA A 160 -14.03 -2.46 0.81
N ALA A 161 -13.73 -2.36 2.10
CA ALA A 161 -14.73 -2.35 3.15
C ALA A 161 -14.41 -1.29 4.20
N PRO A 162 -15.40 -0.54 4.69
CA PRO A 162 -15.19 0.36 5.80
C PRO A 162 -14.88 -0.47 7.04
N ILE A 163 -13.86 -0.07 7.78
CA ILE A 163 -13.65 -0.58 9.14
C ILE A 163 -14.51 0.30 10.03
N SER A 164 -15.66 -0.22 10.43
CA SER A 164 -16.52 0.43 11.41
C SER A 164 -15.73 0.64 12.71
N GLY A 165 -15.25 1.85 12.94
CA GLY A 165 -15.14 2.37 14.28
C GLY A 165 -16.56 2.74 14.67
N ASN A 166 -17.20 2.00 15.58
CA ASN A 166 -18.47 2.42 16.11
C ASN A 166 -18.22 3.73 16.87
N ALA A 167 -18.46 4.86 16.20
CA ALA A 167 -18.39 6.20 16.74
C ALA A 167 -19.69 6.88 16.36
N LEU A 168 -20.71 6.56 17.16
CA LEU A 168 -21.90 7.37 17.42
C LEU A 168 -22.63 7.90 16.17
N ALA A 169 -23.46 7.05 15.58
CA ALA A 169 -24.64 7.48 14.84
C ALA A 169 -25.88 6.91 15.53
N SER A 170 -26.21 7.48 16.69
CA SER A 170 -27.52 7.50 17.33
C SER A 170 -27.44 8.36 18.59
#